data_AF-A0A662XMC9-F1
#
_entry.id   AF-A0A662XMC9-F1
#
_cell.length_a   1.000
_cell.length_b   1.000
_cell.length_c   1.000
_cell.angle_alpha   90.00
_cell.angle_beta   90.00
_cell.angle_gamma   90.00
#
_symmetry.space_group_name_H-M   'P 1'
#
loop_
_entity.id
_entity.type
_entity.pdbx_description
1 polymer ?
#
loop_
_entity_poly.entity_id
_entity_poly.type
_entity_poly.pdbx_seq_one_letter_code
_entity_poly.pdbx_strand_id
1 'polypeptide(L)'
;MGGVYTRVLNVASLRPGDHVCIWDYSRWPISYQHHGIVWASGATAADIRVCHVWSPLEGFQEAQADSCFRISTLEEFLDNRRQKHLRLVEYHTSGLREVLSRWGEVHLSKADLPEVVLSRCKFLLGLGQGDFNIFTQNCEHAAHWCMTGEQWCKQTLTKVKGRVPFENRLAKEDVDALEKEIVEIKAISRSVVSNVLKLSGSKVFIRVKGNHYVTLLDDGQVGIVPQGDDPATCGRTAFRLECFARGYNCIKVRFFHEESGCYMFSRSTFSCFRDLRMKKPVLARGTTGLTWEYSSRGNLKSMNQHRRYVGVRDDNLLLDVSMRGDAARVEFVACEGEAEAYTPPDIHQVTRAYNHEKSIQNTESQSMRDYKAAELIKSSPTSSNTTPTDAGAAVGVLPPLKELV
;
A
#
# COMPACT_ATOMS: atom_id res chain seq x y z
N MET A 1 1.88 -25.11 -5.28
CA MET A 1 0.59 -24.55 -4.84
C MET A 1 0.78 -23.24 -4.04
N GLY A 2 1.35 -22.20 -4.65
CA GLY A 2 1.43 -20.85 -4.06
C GLY A 2 0.70 -19.88 -4.98
N GLY A 3 -0.31 -19.16 -4.49
CA GLY A 3 -1.05 -18.16 -5.29
C GLY A 3 -2.58 -18.18 -5.17
N VAL A 4 -3.18 -19.01 -4.30
CA VAL A 4 -4.61 -18.91 -3.98
C VAL A 4 -4.86 -17.80 -2.95
N TYR A 5 -3.92 -17.59 -2.03
CA TYR A 5 -4.11 -16.70 -0.87
C TYR A 5 -4.00 -15.21 -1.19
N THR A 6 -3.15 -14.88 -2.17
CA THR A 6 -2.92 -13.52 -2.66
C THR A 6 -3.90 -13.13 -3.77
N ARG A 7 -4.75 -14.04 -4.26
CA ARG A 7 -5.67 -13.74 -5.37
C ARG A 7 -6.75 -12.74 -4.94
N VAL A 8 -6.93 -11.71 -5.76
CA VAL A 8 -8.06 -10.77 -5.62
C VAL A 8 -9.31 -11.43 -6.19
N LEU A 9 -10.21 -11.86 -5.30
CA LEU A 9 -11.48 -12.51 -5.69
C LEU A 9 -12.54 -11.48 -6.07
N ASN A 10 -12.64 -10.40 -5.30
CA ASN A 10 -13.52 -9.28 -5.55
C ASN A 10 -12.70 -7.99 -5.62
N VAL A 11 -12.76 -7.29 -6.75
CA VAL A 11 -12.03 -6.03 -6.94
C VAL A 11 -12.58 -4.91 -6.06
N ALA A 12 -13.87 -4.95 -5.71
CA ALA A 12 -14.50 -3.98 -4.81
C ALA A 12 -13.93 -4.03 -3.38
N SER A 13 -13.19 -5.07 -3.03
CA SER A 13 -12.50 -5.21 -1.75
C SER A 13 -11.12 -4.54 -1.72
N LEU A 14 -10.65 -4.00 -2.85
CA LEU A 14 -9.42 -3.21 -2.94
C LEU A 14 -9.61 -1.85 -2.27
N ARG A 15 -8.58 -1.40 -1.53
CA ARG A 15 -8.58 -0.14 -0.77
C ARG A 15 -7.35 0.69 -1.11
N PRO A 16 -7.40 2.04 -1.01
CA PRO A 16 -6.27 2.91 -1.32
C PRO A 16 -4.99 2.52 -0.54
N GLY A 17 -3.85 2.47 -1.21
CA GLY A 17 -2.58 2.01 -0.66
C GLY A 17 -2.41 0.48 -0.64
N ASP A 18 -3.32 -0.30 -1.23
CA ASP A 18 -3.07 -1.72 -1.50
C ASP A 18 -2.11 -1.88 -2.69
N HIS A 19 -1.04 -2.66 -2.53
CA HIS A 19 -0.15 -3.02 -3.63
C HIS A 19 -0.71 -4.24 -4.36
N VAL A 20 -1.00 -4.07 -5.64
CA VAL A 20 -1.47 -5.12 -6.53
C VAL A 20 -0.43 -5.47 -7.60
N CYS A 21 -0.39 -6.73 -8.01
CA CYS A 21 0.34 -7.14 -9.20
C CYS A 21 -0.52 -8.05 -10.08
N ILE A 22 -0.35 -7.95 -11.39
CA ILE A 22 -1.05 -8.76 -12.38
C ILE A 22 -0.03 -9.59 -13.16
N TRP A 23 -0.18 -10.91 -13.13
CA TRP A 23 0.65 -11.79 -13.93
C TRP A 23 0.25 -11.76 -15.40
N ASP A 24 1.26 -11.55 -16.25
CA ASP A 24 1.16 -11.77 -17.68
C ASP A 24 1.79 -13.12 -18.04
N TYR A 25 0.98 -13.97 -18.67
CA TYR A 25 1.38 -15.28 -19.21
C TYR A 25 1.30 -15.33 -20.73
N SER A 26 0.91 -14.23 -21.39
CA SER A 26 0.75 -14.18 -22.85
C SER A 26 2.08 -14.32 -23.59
N ARG A 27 3.20 -13.93 -22.95
CA ARG A 27 4.55 -13.92 -23.53
C ARG A 27 5.41 -15.13 -23.13
N TRP A 28 4.80 -16.31 -23.00
CA TRP A 28 5.53 -17.55 -22.69
C TRP A 28 6.71 -17.75 -23.65
N PRO A 29 7.95 -18.02 -23.15
CA PRO A 29 8.31 -18.50 -21.80
C PRO A 29 8.58 -17.41 -20.74
N ILE A 30 8.47 -16.12 -21.07
CA ILE A 30 8.79 -15.01 -20.16
C ILE A 30 7.51 -14.54 -19.48
N SER A 31 7.25 -15.05 -18.28
CA SER A 31 6.18 -14.50 -17.43
C SER A 31 6.67 -13.26 -16.69
N TYR A 32 5.87 -12.19 -16.73
CA TYR A 32 6.17 -10.92 -16.06
C TYR A 32 5.02 -10.55 -15.10
N GLN A 33 5.31 -9.76 -14.07
CA GLN A 33 4.27 -9.13 -13.26
C GLN A 33 4.33 -7.63 -13.43
N HIS A 34 3.17 -7.05 -13.67
CA HIS A 34 2.99 -5.61 -13.67
C HIS A 34 2.46 -5.18 -12.30
N HIS A 35 3.10 -4.19 -11.68
CA HIS A 35 2.86 -3.76 -10.30
C HIS A 35 2.21 -2.38 -10.27
N GLY A 36 1.32 -2.18 -9.30
CA GLY A 36 0.65 -0.90 -9.08
C GLY A 36 0.11 -0.76 -7.66
N ILE A 37 -0.19 0.47 -7.27
CA ILE A 37 -0.80 0.80 -5.98
C ILE A 37 -2.22 1.28 -6.24
N VAL A 38 -3.20 0.71 -5.54
CA VAL A 38 -4.58 1.20 -5.59
C VAL A 38 -4.62 2.64 -5.08
N TRP A 39 -5.02 3.56 -5.93
CA TRP A 39 -5.14 4.99 -5.64
C TRP A 39 -6.51 5.34 -5.07
N ALA A 40 -7.57 4.83 -5.70
CA ALA A 40 -8.95 5.04 -5.28
C ALA A 40 -9.76 3.74 -5.39
N SER A 41 -10.66 3.52 -4.43
CA SER A 41 -11.60 2.38 -4.46
C SER A 41 -12.76 2.64 -5.41
N GLY A 42 -13.40 1.57 -5.86
CA GLY A 42 -14.59 1.61 -6.69
C GLY A 42 -15.34 0.28 -6.64
N ALA A 43 -16.54 0.24 -7.19
CA ALA A 43 -17.35 -0.99 -7.23
C ALA A 43 -16.92 -1.92 -8.37
N THR A 44 -16.51 -1.33 -9.49
CA THR A 44 -16.06 -2.05 -10.70
C THR A 44 -14.61 -1.74 -11.04
N ALA A 45 -14.04 -2.49 -11.99
CA ALA A 45 -12.67 -2.23 -12.46
C ALA A 45 -12.54 -0.86 -13.17
N ALA A 46 -13.59 -0.40 -13.86
CA ALA A 46 -13.66 0.94 -14.44
C ALA A 46 -13.63 2.07 -13.39
N ASP A 47 -14.11 1.82 -12.17
CA ASP A 47 -14.19 2.82 -11.10
C ASP A 47 -12.90 2.90 -10.27
N ILE A 48 -12.22 1.76 -10.11
CA ILE A 48 -10.99 1.67 -9.31
C ILE A 48 -9.86 2.41 -10.05
N ARG A 49 -9.06 3.18 -9.31
CA ARG A 49 -7.88 3.86 -9.85
C ARG A 49 -6.62 3.22 -9.31
N VAL A 50 -5.61 3.06 -10.16
CA VAL A 50 -4.31 2.46 -9.83
C VAL A 50 -3.19 3.41 -10.25
N CYS A 51 -2.26 3.70 -9.33
CA CYS A 51 -0.99 4.33 -9.62
C CYS A 51 0.03 3.29 -10.06
N HIS A 52 0.63 3.45 -11.22
CA HIS A 52 1.67 2.55 -11.71
C HIS A 52 2.48 3.19 -12.83
N VAL A 53 3.62 2.59 -13.16
CA VAL A 53 4.38 3.00 -14.35
C VAL A 53 3.74 2.38 -15.58
N TRP A 54 3.36 3.19 -16.57
CA TRP A 54 2.71 2.73 -17.80
C TRP A 54 2.72 3.80 -18.88
N SER A 55 2.42 3.38 -20.11
CA SER A 55 2.11 4.25 -21.25
C SER A 55 0.91 3.66 -22.00
N PRO A 56 -0.07 4.48 -22.42
CA PRO A 56 -1.17 4.06 -23.27
C PRO A 56 -0.77 3.88 -24.74
N LEU A 57 0.46 4.24 -25.11
CA LEU A 57 0.94 4.11 -26.48
C LEU A 57 1.26 2.64 -26.79
N GLU A 58 0.89 2.18 -27.98
CA GLU A 58 1.10 0.78 -28.39
C GLU A 58 2.49 0.53 -28.99
N GLY A 59 3.13 1.56 -29.55
CA GLY A 59 4.46 1.47 -30.15
C GLY A 59 5.55 1.30 -29.08
N PHE A 60 6.48 0.35 -29.26
CA PHE A 60 7.46 0.03 -28.21
C PHE A 60 8.38 1.21 -27.87
N GLN A 61 8.89 1.93 -28.88
CA GLN A 61 9.81 3.05 -28.67
C GLN A 61 9.07 4.24 -28.05
N GLU A 62 7.87 4.52 -28.56
CA GLU A 62 7.00 5.59 -28.10
C GLU A 62 6.51 5.32 -26.68
N ALA A 63 6.08 4.10 -26.39
CA ALA A 63 5.66 3.67 -25.06
C ALA A 63 6.82 3.71 -24.06
N GLN A 64 8.04 3.34 -24.47
CA GLN A 64 9.21 3.45 -23.60
C GLN A 64 9.56 4.91 -23.31
N ALA A 65 9.48 5.78 -24.32
CA ALA A 65 9.72 7.22 -24.16
C ALA A 65 8.65 7.91 -23.31
N ASP A 66 7.39 7.48 -23.43
CA ASP A 66 6.26 8.05 -22.67
C ASP A 66 6.13 7.44 -21.27
N SER A 67 6.61 6.21 -21.03
CA SER A 67 6.43 5.49 -19.76
C SER A 67 6.78 6.33 -18.55
N CYS A 68 5.77 6.63 -17.73
CA CYS A 68 5.94 7.39 -16.50
C CYS A 68 4.96 6.88 -15.44
N PHE A 69 5.17 7.28 -14.18
CA PHE A 69 4.29 6.90 -13.09
C PHE A 69 2.99 7.72 -13.17
N ARG A 70 1.85 7.06 -13.41
CA ARG A 70 0.57 7.72 -13.67
C ARG A 70 -0.60 6.98 -13.03
N ILE A 71 -1.77 7.61 -13.07
CA ILE A 71 -3.03 7.03 -12.62
C ILE A 71 -3.80 6.53 -13.83
N SER A 72 -4.29 5.30 -13.76
CA SER A 72 -5.20 4.69 -14.74
C SER A 72 -6.36 4.01 -14.01
N THR A 73 -7.34 3.54 -14.78
CA THR A 73 -8.36 2.62 -14.29
C THR A 73 -7.77 1.23 -14.00
N LEU A 74 -8.44 0.42 -13.17
CA LEU A 74 -8.01 -0.97 -13.00
C LEU A 74 -8.14 -1.77 -14.30
N GLU A 75 -9.09 -1.42 -15.19
CA GLU A 75 -9.22 -2.06 -16.51
C GLU A 75 -7.99 -1.83 -17.39
N GLU A 76 -7.53 -0.59 -17.49
CA GLU A 76 -6.28 -0.24 -18.19
C GLU A 76 -5.07 -0.91 -17.53
N PHE A 77 -5.00 -0.92 -16.20
CA PHE A 77 -3.95 -1.65 -15.48
C PHE A 77 -3.97 -3.15 -15.78
N LEU A 78 -5.15 -3.75 -15.95
CA LEU A 78 -5.27 -5.16 -16.29
C LEU A 78 -4.88 -5.43 -17.75
N ASP A 79 -5.00 -4.48 -18.66
CA ASP A 79 -4.57 -4.60 -20.08
C ASP A 79 -4.97 -5.96 -20.68
N ASN A 80 -6.27 -6.23 -20.73
CA ASN A 80 -6.86 -7.50 -21.23
C ASN A 80 -6.46 -8.78 -20.47
N ARG A 81 -5.65 -8.69 -19.39
CA ARG A 81 -5.29 -9.84 -18.55
C ARG A 81 -6.46 -10.20 -17.64
N ARG A 82 -6.66 -11.51 -17.46
CA ARG A 82 -7.78 -12.03 -16.67
C ARG A 82 -7.62 -11.68 -15.19
N GLN A 83 -8.67 -11.19 -14.55
CA GLN A 83 -8.70 -10.88 -13.10
C GLN A 83 -8.20 -12.03 -12.21
N LYS A 84 -8.40 -13.29 -12.61
CA LYS A 84 -7.87 -14.47 -11.88
C LYS A 84 -6.33 -14.46 -11.73
N HIS A 85 -5.61 -13.62 -12.46
CA HIS A 85 -4.17 -13.40 -12.36
C HIS A 85 -3.79 -12.20 -11.48
N LEU A 86 -4.77 -11.38 -11.07
CA LEU A 86 -4.56 -10.24 -10.17
C LEU A 86 -4.28 -10.75 -8.75
N ARG A 87 -3.27 -10.16 -8.12
CA ARG A 87 -2.78 -10.51 -6.80
C ARG A 87 -2.66 -9.26 -5.94
N LEU A 88 -2.93 -9.42 -4.64
CA LEU A 88 -2.54 -8.49 -3.60
C LEU A 88 -1.17 -8.92 -3.08
N VAL A 89 -0.20 -7.99 -3.09
CA VAL A 89 1.17 -8.24 -2.63
C VAL A 89 1.21 -8.22 -1.11
N GLU A 90 1.83 -9.24 -0.51
CA GLU A 90 1.95 -9.36 0.94
C GLU A 90 3.28 -8.84 1.47
N TYR A 91 3.21 -8.14 2.60
CA TYR A 91 4.37 -7.59 3.31
C TYR A 91 4.49 -8.18 4.71
N HIS A 92 5.68 -8.05 5.30
CA HIS A 92 6.00 -8.49 6.65
C HIS A 92 5.79 -10.00 6.85
N THR A 93 6.16 -10.83 5.88
CA THR A 93 6.01 -12.29 5.98
C THR A 93 7.21 -12.99 6.62
N SER A 94 7.15 -14.31 6.79
CA SER A 94 8.30 -15.11 7.22
C SER A 94 9.24 -15.45 6.04
N GLY A 95 10.52 -15.70 6.33
CA GLY A 95 11.52 -16.11 5.32
C GLY A 95 11.11 -17.34 4.53
N LEU A 96 10.58 -18.37 5.21
CA LEU A 96 10.06 -19.57 4.53
C LEU A 96 8.94 -19.23 3.54
N ARG A 97 8.04 -18.30 3.88
CA ARG A 97 6.96 -17.88 2.97
C ARG A 97 7.50 -17.09 1.79
N GLU A 98 8.50 -16.24 2.01
CA GLU A 98 9.15 -15.51 0.92
C GLU A 98 9.82 -16.45 -0.08
N VAL A 99 10.49 -17.50 0.41
CA VAL A 99 11.13 -18.55 -0.43
C VAL A 99 10.08 -19.38 -1.19
N LEU A 100 8.96 -19.72 -0.55
CA LEU A 100 7.89 -20.52 -1.17
C LEU A 100 6.96 -19.71 -2.07
N SER A 101 6.95 -18.39 -1.96
CA SER A 101 6.15 -17.50 -2.80
C SER A 101 6.73 -17.40 -4.21
N ARG A 102 5.86 -17.19 -5.20
CA ARG A 102 6.32 -16.82 -6.55
C ARG A 102 6.96 -15.43 -6.48
N TRP A 103 7.95 -15.18 -7.36
CA TRP A 103 8.65 -13.89 -7.48
C TRP A 103 7.67 -12.70 -7.41
N GLY A 104 8.00 -11.65 -6.64
CA GLY A 104 7.25 -10.39 -6.50
C GLY A 104 5.91 -10.39 -5.72
N GLU A 105 5.34 -11.53 -5.31
CA GLU A 105 4.04 -11.54 -4.58
C GLU A 105 4.16 -11.31 -3.07
N VAL A 106 5.36 -11.49 -2.51
CA VAL A 106 5.60 -11.49 -1.07
C VAL A 106 6.97 -10.90 -0.73
N HIS A 107 7.00 -10.00 0.26
CA HIS A 107 8.19 -9.32 0.77
C HIS A 107 8.34 -9.46 2.29
N LEU A 108 9.59 -9.57 2.77
CA LEU A 108 9.90 -9.49 4.21
C LEU A 108 9.75 -8.10 4.80
N SER A 109 9.99 -7.06 3.99
CA SER A 109 9.93 -5.68 4.43
C SER A 109 8.56 -5.33 4.99
N LYS A 110 8.54 -4.43 5.99
CA LYS A 110 7.29 -3.94 6.57
C LYS A 110 6.70 -2.87 5.66
N ALA A 111 5.41 -3.00 5.36
CA ALA A 111 4.67 -1.96 4.67
C ALA A 111 4.43 -0.75 5.60
N ASP A 112 4.54 0.44 5.04
CA ASP A 112 4.12 1.69 5.65
C ASP A 112 2.57 1.83 5.64
N LEU A 113 2.06 2.86 6.33
CA LEU A 113 0.64 3.20 6.32
C LEU A 113 0.14 3.55 4.92
N PRO A 114 -1.13 3.25 4.59
CA PRO A 114 -1.72 3.62 3.31
C PRO A 114 -1.54 5.11 2.96
N GLU A 115 -1.67 6.00 3.95
CA GLU A 115 -1.50 7.44 3.76
C GLU A 115 -0.06 7.82 3.38
N VAL A 116 0.94 7.15 3.96
CA VAL A 116 2.36 7.31 3.57
C VAL A 116 2.58 6.76 2.16
N VAL A 117 2.00 5.59 1.86
CA VAL A 117 2.10 4.96 0.52
C VAL A 117 1.51 5.88 -0.55
N LEU A 118 0.34 6.46 -0.29
CA LEU A 118 -0.34 7.37 -1.21
C LEU A 118 0.40 8.70 -1.36
N SER A 119 1.02 9.22 -0.29
CA SER A 119 1.88 10.42 -0.38
C SER A 119 3.09 10.18 -1.28
N ARG A 120 3.71 8.98 -1.20
CA ARG A 120 4.77 8.58 -2.13
C ARG A 120 4.28 8.38 -3.56
N CYS A 121 3.11 7.77 -3.75
CA CYS A 121 2.52 7.64 -5.09
C CYS A 121 2.28 9.02 -5.72
N LYS A 122 1.73 9.96 -4.92
CA LYS A 122 1.50 11.34 -5.31
C LYS A 122 2.78 12.03 -5.76
N PHE A 123 3.85 11.87 -4.99
CA PHE A 123 5.17 12.42 -5.31
C PHE A 123 5.73 11.90 -6.64
N LEU A 124 5.47 10.64 -6.98
CA LEU A 124 5.94 10.05 -8.24
C LEU A 124 5.10 10.45 -9.45
N LEU A 125 3.90 11.02 -9.29
CA LEU A 125 3.02 11.29 -10.43
C LEU A 125 3.71 12.16 -11.49
N GLY A 126 3.78 11.62 -12.71
CA GLY A 126 4.44 12.22 -13.87
C GLY A 126 5.95 12.01 -13.94
N LEU A 127 6.59 11.53 -12.87
CA LEU A 127 8.02 11.23 -12.89
C LEU A 127 8.35 9.96 -13.68
N GLY A 128 9.55 9.92 -14.23
CA GLY A 128 10.12 8.75 -14.90
C GLY A 128 9.91 8.70 -16.41
N GLN A 129 9.28 9.71 -17.02
CA GLN A 129 9.13 9.80 -18.49
C GLN A 129 10.50 9.69 -19.17
N GLY A 130 10.67 8.68 -20.03
CA GLY A 130 11.91 8.37 -20.74
C GLY A 130 13.03 7.74 -19.89
N ASP A 131 12.87 7.63 -18.57
CA ASP A 131 13.86 7.06 -17.65
C ASP A 131 13.48 5.67 -17.12
N PHE A 132 12.28 5.21 -17.45
CA PHE A 132 11.83 3.89 -17.06
C PHE A 132 12.77 2.81 -17.61
N ASN A 133 13.31 2.01 -16.69
CA ASN A 133 14.20 0.91 -17.04
C ASN A 133 13.68 -0.39 -16.43
N ILE A 134 13.38 -1.36 -17.29
CA ILE A 134 12.82 -2.67 -16.92
C ILE A 134 13.71 -3.42 -15.91
N PHE A 135 15.02 -3.15 -15.90
CA PHE A 135 16.00 -3.84 -15.06
C PHE A 135 16.33 -3.11 -13.75
N THR A 136 16.24 -1.78 -13.71
CA THR A 136 16.73 -0.98 -12.56
C THR A 136 15.70 -0.03 -11.95
N GLN A 137 14.71 0.43 -12.71
CA GLN A 137 13.66 1.36 -12.25
C GLN A 137 12.30 0.95 -12.83
N ASN A 138 11.93 -0.31 -12.60
CA ASN A 138 10.70 -0.89 -13.11
C ASN A 138 9.49 -0.62 -12.21
N CYS A 139 8.30 -1.10 -12.59
CA CYS A 139 7.08 -0.88 -11.83
C CYS A 139 7.13 -1.51 -10.42
N GLU A 140 7.87 -2.60 -10.21
CA GLU A 140 8.07 -3.21 -8.89
C GLU A 140 8.94 -2.30 -8.00
N HIS A 141 10.03 -1.72 -8.53
CA HIS A 141 10.85 -0.77 -7.77
C HIS A 141 10.01 0.41 -7.26
N ALA A 142 9.21 1.01 -8.15
CA ALA A 142 8.36 2.14 -7.81
C ALA A 142 7.29 1.76 -6.77
N ALA A 143 6.59 0.65 -6.98
CA ALA A 143 5.57 0.17 -6.05
C ALA A 143 6.16 -0.23 -4.69
N HIS A 144 7.31 -0.92 -4.68
CA HIS A 144 8.00 -1.31 -3.45
C HIS A 144 8.52 -0.09 -2.67
N TRP A 145 9.06 0.92 -3.36
CA TRP A 145 9.46 2.17 -2.72
C TRP A 145 8.25 2.91 -2.13
N CYS A 146 7.11 2.96 -2.84
CA CYS A 146 5.88 3.50 -2.28
C CYS A 146 5.48 2.76 -0.99
N MET A 147 5.58 1.43 -0.99
CA MET A 147 5.18 0.60 0.16
C MET A 147 6.13 0.67 1.35
N THR A 148 7.43 0.86 1.14
CA THR A 148 8.45 0.62 2.19
C THR A 148 9.45 1.77 2.38
N GLY A 149 9.57 2.67 1.39
CA GLY A 149 10.65 3.65 1.30
C GLY A 149 11.97 3.09 0.74
N GLU A 150 12.02 1.81 0.37
CA GLU A 150 13.22 1.18 -0.22
C GLU A 150 13.01 0.88 -1.71
N GLN A 151 13.98 1.28 -2.54
CA GLN A 151 13.99 0.95 -3.97
C GLN A 151 14.57 -0.45 -4.19
N TRP A 152 13.70 -1.46 -4.16
CA TRP A 152 14.06 -2.87 -4.33
C TRP A 152 13.11 -3.56 -5.30
N CYS A 153 13.63 -4.47 -6.10
CA CYS A 153 12.84 -5.31 -7.01
C CYS A 153 13.24 -6.77 -6.86
N LYS A 154 12.26 -7.63 -6.61
CA LYS A 154 12.46 -9.07 -6.50
C LYS A 154 12.58 -9.73 -7.87
N GLN A 155 11.93 -9.19 -8.92
CA GLN A 155 12.05 -9.72 -10.29
C GLN A 155 13.49 -9.67 -10.83
N THR A 156 14.20 -8.57 -10.57
CA THR A 156 15.56 -8.33 -11.08
C THR A 156 16.63 -8.49 -10.01
N LEU A 157 16.24 -8.66 -8.73
CA LEU A 157 17.13 -8.74 -7.57
C LEU A 157 18.05 -7.51 -7.44
N THR A 158 17.54 -6.33 -7.81
CA THR A 158 18.30 -5.08 -7.80
C THR A 158 17.86 -4.16 -6.66
N LYS A 159 18.86 -3.50 -6.05
CA LYS A 159 18.67 -2.39 -5.11
C LYS A 159 19.23 -1.11 -5.72
N VAL A 160 18.42 -0.06 -5.80
CA VAL A 160 18.88 1.25 -6.25
C VAL A 160 19.30 2.11 -5.06
N LYS A 161 20.37 2.89 -5.22
CA LYS A 161 20.84 3.87 -4.22
C LYS A 161 20.07 5.19 -4.40
N GLY A 162 19.76 5.85 -3.29
CA GLY A 162 19.03 7.12 -3.26
C GLY A 162 17.84 7.08 -2.31
N ARG A 163 17.42 8.25 -1.82
CA ARG A 163 16.28 8.44 -0.91
C ARG A 163 14.96 8.20 -1.63
N VAL A 164 14.89 8.62 -2.89
CA VAL A 164 13.68 8.55 -3.73
C VAL A 164 14.01 8.07 -5.15
N PRO A 165 13.07 7.48 -5.89
CA PRO A 165 13.21 7.25 -7.32
C PRO A 165 13.50 8.56 -8.04
N PHE A 166 14.43 8.53 -8.99
CA PHE A 166 14.81 9.68 -9.82
C PHE A 166 15.37 10.89 -9.04
N GLU A 167 15.95 10.67 -7.84
CA GLU A 167 16.46 11.74 -6.94
C GLU A 167 17.34 12.79 -7.65
N ASN A 168 18.20 12.37 -8.58
CA ASN A 168 19.10 13.28 -9.31
C ASN A 168 18.38 14.31 -10.22
N ARG A 169 17.07 14.15 -10.46
CA ARG A 169 16.25 15.03 -11.29
C ARG A 169 15.23 15.84 -10.48
N LEU A 170 15.32 15.75 -9.15
CA LEU A 170 14.37 16.36 -8.24
C LEU A 170 15.05 17.49 -7.48
N ALA A 171 14.29 18.57 -7.28
CA ALA A 171 14.71 19.62 -6.37
C ALA A 171 14.81 19.03 -4.96
N LYS A 172 15.86 19.41 -4.23
CA LYS A 172 16.09 18.88 -2.88
C LYS A 172 14.92 19.24 -1.96
N GLU A 173 14.36 20.42 -2.16
CA GLU A 173 13.23 20.99 -1.44
C GLU A 173 11.97 20.13 -1.58
N ASP A 174 11.72 19.59 -2.78
CA ASP A 174 10.58 18.69 -3.03
C ASP A 174 10.73 17.37 -2.26
N VAL A 175 11.95 16.82 -2.22
CA VAL A 175 12.26 15.60 -1.47
C VAL A 175 12.12 15.84 0.03
N ASP A 176 12.66 16.95 0.54
CA ASP A 176 12.59 17.31 1.95
C ASP A 176 11.14 17.61 2.39
N ALA A 177 10.31 18.19 1.50
CA ALA A 177 8.88 18.37 1.73
C ALA A 177 8.11 17.04 1.84
N LEU A 178 8.39 16.07 0.96
CA LEU A 178 7.83 14.72 1.07
C LEU A 178 8.24 14.06 2.39
N GLU A 179 9.52 14.12 2.76
CA GLU A 179 10.02 13.53 4.01
C GLU A 179 9.31 14.14 5.23
N LYS A 180 9.10 15.46 5.23
CA LYS A 180 8.36 16.16 6.28
C LYS A 180 6.90 15.68 6.37
N GLU A 181 6.20 15.60 5.24
CA GLU A 181 4.81 15.08 5.19
C GLU A 181 4.74 13.65 5.76
N ILE A 182 5.66 12.77 5.35
CA ILE A 182 5.75 11.40 5.86
C ILE A 182 5.99 11.39 7.38
N VAL A 183 6.88 12.23 7.90
CA VAL A 183 7.16 12.32 9.35
C VAL A 183 5.92 12.73 10.13
N GLU A 184 5.15 13.69 9.61
CA GLU A 184 3.90 14.17 10.21
C GLU A 184 2.82 13.07 10.21
N ILE A 185 2.61 12.36 9.09
CA ILE A 185 1.68 11.21 9.03
C ILE A 185 2.06 10.16 10.08
N LYS A 186 3.36 9.79 10.13
CA LYS A 186 3.87 8.80 11.08
C LYS A 186 3.69 9.26 12.53
N ALA A 187 3.77 10.57 12.81
CA ALA A 187 3.56 11.12 14.15
C ALA A 187 2.12 10.93 14.64
N ILE A 188 1.13 11.20 13.79
CA ILE A 188 -0.29 10.99 14.13
C ILE A 188 -0.53 9.51 14.44
N SER A 189 -0.05 8.61 13.58
CA SER A 189 -0.21 7.17 13.81
C SER A 189 0.47 6.69 15.09
N ARG A 190 1.67 7.21 15.42
CA ARG A 190 2.35 6.90 16.68
C ARG A 190 1.49 7.28 17.88
N SER A 191 0.75 8.37 17.81
CA SER A 191 -0.16 8.81 18.87
C SER A 191 -1.31 7.82 19.09
N VAL A 192 -1.98 7.40 18.00
CA VAL A 192 -3.05 6.39 18.06
C VAL A 192 -2.55 5.08 18.67
N VAL A 193 -1.40 4.59 18.19
CA VAL A 193 -0.76 3.38 18.73
C VAL A 193 -0.35 3.55 20.20
N SER A 194 0.20 4.70 20.58
CA SER A 194 0.52 4.99 21.99
C SER A 194 -0.71 4.89 22.89
N ASN A 195 -1.88 5.36 22.46
CA ASN A 195 -3.10 5.32 23.26
C ASN A 195 -3.62 3.89 23.45
N VAL A 196 -3.51 3.03 22.44
CA VAL A 196 -3.84 1.60 22.58
C VAL A 196 -2.90 0.91 23.57
N LEU A 197 -1.61 1.23 23.55
CA LEU A 197 -0.64 0.62 24.47
C LEU A 197 -0.93 0.91 25.94
N LYS A 198 -1.54 2.05 26.25
CA LYS A 198 -1.97 2.39 27.63
C LYS A 198 -3.04 1.44 28.16
N LEU A 199 -3.75 0.72 27.29
CA LEU A 199 -4.75 -0.28 27.67
C LEU A 199 -4.15 -1.68 27.93
N SER A 200 -2.83 -1.85 27.77
CA SER A 200 -2.20 -3.14 27.98
C SER A 200 -2.33 -3.56 29.44
N GLY A 201 -2.90 -4.74 29.68
CA GLY A 201 -3.18 -5.29 31.00
C GLY A 201 -4.60 -5.01 31.49
N SER A 202 -5.30 -4.01 30.96
CA SER A 202 -6.67 -3.65 31.34
C SER A 202 -7.71 -4.55 30.67
N LYS A 203 -8.91 -4.59 31.26
CA LYS A 203 -10.09 -5.18 30.64
C LYS A 203 -10.68 -4.22 29.61
N VAL A 204 -10.97 -4.75 28.43
CA VAL A 204 -11.57 -4.00 27.32
C VAL A 204 -12.74 -4.76 26.71
N PHE A 205 -13.74 -4.01 26.28
CA PHE A 205 -14.70 -4.47 25.28
C PHE A 205 -14.18 -4.17 23.88
N ILE A 206 -14.43 -5.08 22.95
CA ILE A 206 -14.00 -4.95 21.56
C ILE A 206 -15.22 -4.50 20.75
N ARG A 207 -15.22 -3.25 20.29
CA ARG A 207 -16.28 -2.69 19.44
C ARG A 207 -15.93 -2.88 17.98
N VAL A 208 -16.91 -3.29 17.18
CA VAL A 208 -16.80 -3.65 15.77
C VAL A 208 -17.89 -2.90 14.99
N LYS A 209 -17.58 -2.41 13.79
CA LYS A 209 -18.53 -1.64 12.95
C LYS A 209 -19.12 -0.39 13.64
N GLY A 210 -18.53 0.08 14.74
CA GLY A 210 -18.96 1.27 15.49
C GLY A 210 -20.17 1.08 16.43
N ASN A 211 -20.97 0.03 16.25
CA ASN A 211 -22.21 -0.20 17.02
C ASN A 211 -22.46 -1.67 17.38
N HIS A 212 -21.48 -2.54 17.22
CA HIS A 212 -21.54 -3.94 17.67
C HIS A 212 -20.37 -4.22 18.63
N TYR A 213 -20.54 -5.17 19.54
CA TYR A 213 -19.51 -5.63 20.44
C TYR A 213 -19.22 -7.10 20.23
N VAL A 214 -17.98 -7.50 20.48
CA VAL A 214 -17.61 -8.92 20.47
C VAL A 214 -18.27 -9.64 21.65
N THR A 215 -18.78 -10.85 21.38
CA THR A 215 -19.33 -11.76 22.37
C THR A 215 -18.77 -13.18 22.18
N LEU A 216 -18.83 -13.99 23.24
CA LEU A 216 -18.53 -15.42 23.21
C LEU A 216 -19.81 -16.23 23.13
N LEU A 217 -19.84 -17.18 22.20
CA LEU A 217 -20.92 -18.15 22.07
C LEU A 217 -20.64 -19.41 22.88
N ASP A 218 -21.69 -20.15 23.21
CA ASP A 218 -21.64 -21.35 24.07
C ASP A 218 -20.69 -22.45 23.52
N ASP A 219 -20.52 -22.52 22.20
CA ASP A 219 -19.64 -23.50 21.54
C ASP A 219 -18.17 -23.03 21.43
N GLY A 220 -17.86 -21.88 22.04
CA GLY A 220 -16.55 -21.25 22.05
C GLY A 220 -16.21 -20.46 20.78
N GLN A 221 -17.17 -20.27 19.85
CA GLN A 221 -17.02 -19.32 18.75
C GLN A 221 -17.08 -17.87 19.24
N VAL A 222 -16.48 -17.00 18.43
CA VAL A 222 -16.47 -15.56 18.67
C VAL A 222 -17.39 -14.88 17.67
N GLY A 223 -18.42 -14.21 18.19
CA GLY A 223 -19.41 -13.49 17.42
C GLY A 223 -19.45 -12.01 17.75
N ILE A 224 -20.45 -11.32 17.21
CA ILE A 224 -20.80 -9.94 17.56
C ILE A 224 -22.26 -9.82 17.96
N VAL A 225 -22.54 -8.87 18.85
CA VAL A 225 -23.88 -8.48 19.32
C VAL A 225 -24.08 -6.99 19.10
N PRO A 226 -25.28 -6.54 18.70
CA PRO A 226 -25.56 -5.12 18.57
C PRO A 226 -25.49 -4.44 19.93
N GLN A 227 -25.04 -3.18 19.97
CA GLN A 227 -24.96 -2.40 21.21
C GLN A 227 -26.34 -2.18 21.85
N GLY A 228 -27.41 -2.06 21.05
CA GLY A 228 -28.74 -1.71 21.55
C GLY A 228 -28.79 -0.32 22.20
N ASP A 229 -29.77 -0.12 23.08
CA ASP A 229 -29.97 1.15 23.80
C ASP A 229 -29.01 1.31 24.98
N ASP A 230 -28.64 0.20 25.64
CA ASP A 230 -27.67 0.16 26.74
C ASP A 230 -26.50 -0.79 26.43
N PRO A 231 -25.28 -0.24 26.20
CA PRO A 231 -24.08 -1.05 26.01
C PRO A 231 -23.77 -1.99 27.18
N ALA A 232 -24.21 -1.68 28.41
CA ALA A 232 -23.92 -2.49 29.59
C ALA A 232 -24.64 -3.84 29.57
N THR A 233 -25.81 -3.93 28.94
CA THR A 233 -26.66 -5.13 28.93
C THR A 233 -26.65 -5.89 27.62
N CYS A 234 -25.84 -5.48 26.64
CA CYS A 234 -25.89 -6.01 25.28
C CYS A 234 -25.23 -7.38 25.09
N GLY A 235 -24.83 -8.08 26.16
CA GLY A 235 -24.16 -9.38 26.09
C GLY A 235 -22.71 -9.33 25.57
N ARG A 236 -22.06 -8.16 25.65
CA ARG A 236 -20.64 -7.97 25.29
C ARG A 236 -19.72 -8.73 26.23
N THR A 237 -18.61 -9.26 25.70
CA THR A 237 -17.60 -9.95 26.50
C THR A 237 -16.37 -9.06 26.73
N ALA A 238 -15.88 -9.02 27.97
CA ALA A 238 -14.65 -8.33 28.33
C ALA A 238 -13.42 -9.23 28.11
N PHE A 239 -12.35 -8.67 27.58
CA PHE A 239 -11.07 -9.35 27.41
C PHE A 239 -9.97 -8.55 28.07
N ARG A 240 -9.04 -9.22 28.75
CA ARG A 240 -7.77 -8.61 29.13
C ARG A 240 -6.92 -8.46 27.87
N LEU A 241 -6.58 -7.21 27.54
CA LEU A 241 -5.78 -6.88 26.37
C LEU A 241 -4.29 -7.01 26.70
N GLU A 242 -3.54 -7.81 25.96
CA GLU A 242 -2.08 -7.89 26.12
C GLU A 242 -1.39 -7.31 24.90
N CYS A 243 -0.55 -6.28 25.11
CA CYS A 243 0.29 -5.69 24.06
C CYS A 243 1.77 -6.00 24.32
N PHE A 244 2.53 -6.37 23.28
CA PHE A 244 3.92 -6.86 23.50
C PHE A 244 4.93 -6.52 22.39
N ALA A 245 4.51 -5.88 21.31
CA ALA A 245 5.45 -5.31 20.34
C ALA A 245 4.83 -4.11 19.64
N ARG A 246 5.65 -3.08 19.41
CA ARG A 246 5.21 -1.81 18.83
C ARG A 246 5.95 -1.52 17.52
N GLY A 247 5.21 -1.27 16.46
CA GLY A 247 5.63 -0.48 15.31
C GLY A 247 5.05 0.93 15.40
N TYR A 248 5.40 1.81 14.46
CA TYR A 248 4.81 3.15 14.44
C TYR A 248 3.34 3.15 13.97
N ASN A 249 2.97 2.15 13.15
CA ASN A 249 1.65 1.97 12.54
C ASN A 249 0.87 0.76 13.04
N CYS A 250 1.46 -0.06 13.91
CA CYS A 250 0.82 -1.25 14.43
C CYS A 250 1.33 -1.68 15.81
N ILE A 251 0.56 -2.52 16.49
CA ILE A 251 0.89 -3.16 17.76
C ILE A 251 0.56 -4.64 17.66
N LYS A 252 1.36 -5.52 18.29
CA LYS A 252 0.96 -6.91 18.47
C LYS A 252 0.11 -7.07 19.73
N VAL A 253 -1.06 -7.69 19.55
CA VAL A 253 -2.08 -7.85 20.59
C VAL A 253 -2.51 -9.32 20.76
N ARG A 254 -2.96 -9.65 21.97
CA ARG A 254 -3.68 -10.88 22.34
C ARG A 254 -4.90 -10.51 23.17
N PHE A 255 -5.92 -11.37 23.11
CA PHE A 255 -7.15 -11.23 23.88
C PHE A 255 -7.32 -12.44 24.79
N PHE A 256 -7.21 -12.20 26.10
CA PHE A 256 -7.38 -13.22 27.12
C PHE A 256 -8.74 -13.06 27.80
N HIS A 257 -9.51 -14.15 27.88
CA HIS A 257 -10.76 -14.18 28.60
C HIS A 257 -10.53 -14.81 29.98
N GLU A 258 -10.67 -14.02 31.03
CA GLU A 258 -10.29 -14.44 32.39
C GLU A 258 -11.16 -15.58 32.92
N GLU A 259 -12.48 -15.50 32.72
CA GLU A 259 -13.42 -16.48 33.28
C GLU A 259 -13.19 -17.89 32.75
N SER A 260 -12.84 -18.01 31.45
CA SER A 260 -12.60 -19.33 30.83
C SER A 260 -11.12 -19.72 30.80
N GLY A 261 -10.21 -18.81 31.18
CA GLY A 261 -8.75 -19.01 31.06
C GLY A 261 -8.28 -19.26 29.62
N CYS A 262 -9.05 -18.82 28.62
CA CYS A 262 -8.79 -19.06 27.21
C CYS A 262 -8.32 -17.79 26.50
N TYR A 263 -7.56 -17.98 25.42
CA TYR A 263 -7.24 -16.92 24.48
C TYR A 263 -8.14 -17.02 23.26
N MET A 264 -8.48 -15.87 22.70
CA MET A 264 -8.99 -15.82 21.33
C MET A 264 -7.91 -16.36 20.40
N PHE A 265 -8.31 -17.10 19.36
CA PHE A 265 -7.38 -17.57 18.34
C PHE A 265 -8.01 -17.70 16.95
N SER A 266 -7.14 -17.62 15.96
CA SER A 266 -7.44 -17.73 14.52
C SER A 266 -7.04 -19.13 14.01
N ARG A 267 -8.01 -19.91 13.48
CA ARG A 267 -7.83 -21.32 13.04
C ARG A 267 -7.07 -21.47 11.72
N SER A 268 -5.87 -22.05 11.76
CA SER A 268 -5.02 -22.36 10.58
C SER A 268 -5.78 -22.72 9.28
N THR A 269 -5.28 -22.21 8.15
CA THR A 269 -5.84 -22.31 6.79
C THR A 269 -6.06 -23.71 6.23
N PHE A 270 -5.54 -24.76 6.87
CA PHE A 270 -5.88 -26.15 6.55
C PHE A 270 -7.26 -26.57 7.09
N SER A 271 -7.86 -25.75 7.95
CA SER A 271 -9.25 -25.81 8.37
C SER A 271 -10.16 -25.23 7.28
N CYS A 272 -11.19 -25.97 6.87
CA CYS A 272 -12.28 -25.44 6.05
C CYS A 272 -13.08 -24.33 6.77
N PHE A 273 -12.94 -24.20 8.09
CA PHE A 273 -13.56 -23.16 8.91
C PHE A 273 -12.54 -22.08 9.27
N ARG A 274 -12.86 -20.82 8.93
CA ARG A 274 -12.02 -19.63 9.15
C ARG A 274 -12.49 -18.77 10.33
N ASP A 275 -13.36 -19.33 11.18
CA ASP A 275 -13.93 -18.66 12.34
C ASP A 275 -12.89 -18.44 13.45
N LEU A 276 -13.12 -17.41 14.26
CA LEU A 276 -12.37 -17.15 15.48
C LEU A 276 -12.99 -17.95 16.63
N ARG A 277 -12.14 -18.52 17.50
CA ARG A 277 -12.56 -19.35 18.63
C ARG A 277 -11.74 -19.08 19.88
N MET A 278 -12.25 -19.53 21.03
CA MET A 278 -11.54 -19.52 22.31
C MET A 278 -10.79 -20.84 22.52
N LYS A 279 -9.54 -20.75 22.99
CA LYS A 279 -8.71 -21.93 23.26
C LYS A 279 -7.75 -21.72 24.41
N LYS A 280 -7.56 -22.75 25.24
CA LYS A 280 -6.47 -22.78 26.23
C LYS A 280 -5.10 -22.83 25.51
N PRO A 281 -4.09 -22.10 26.01
CA PRO A 281 -2.76 -22.14 25.42
C PRO A 281 -2.17 -23.54 25.55
N VAL A 282 -1.71 -24.13 24.45
CA VAL A 282 -1.04 -25.43 24.44
C VAL A 282 0.44 -25.20 24.21
N LEU A 283 1.26 -25.44 25.24
CA LEU A 283 2.71 -25.21 25.24
C LEU A 283 3.41 -25.80 24.01
N ALA A 284 2.99 -26.99 23.55
CA ALA A 284 3.61 -27.72 22.45
C ALA A 284 3.29 -27.20 21.03
N ARG A 285 2.23 -26.40 20.82
CA ARG A 285 1.79 -25.98 19.47
C ARG A 285 2.10 -24.53 19.12
N GLY A 286 2.87 -23.83 19.96
CA GLY A 286 3.24 -22.43 19.78
C GLY A 286 2.09 -21.45 20.01
N THR A 287 2.42 -20.18 20.25
CA THR A 287 1.46 -19.10 20.59
C THR A 287 1.09 -18.21 19.39
N THR A 288 1.53 -18.56 18.18
CA THR A 288 1.42 -17.70 17.00
C THR A 288 -0.02 -17.43 16.59
N GLY A 289 -0.91 -18.43 16.70
CA GLY A 289 -2.35 -18.30 16.39
C GLY A 289 -3.16 -17.43 17.35
N LEU A 290 -2.54 -17.03 18.46
CA LEU A 290 -3.15 -16.16 19.49
C LEU A 290 -2.88 -14.67 19.21
N THR A 291 -2.05 -14.36 18.21
CA THR A 291 -1.49 -13.01 18.04
C THR A 291 -2.01 -12.34 16.77
N TRP A 292 -2.43 -11.09 16.93
CA TRP A 292 -2.76 -10.20 15.83
C TRP A 292 -1.86 -8.98 15.82
N GLU A 293 -1.65 -8.43 14.63
CA GLU A 293 -1.14 -7.09 14.41
C GLU A 293 -2.34 -6.14 14.29
N TYR A 294 -2.54 -5.28 15.28
CA TYR A 294 -3.54 -4.22 15.29
C TYR A 294 -2.95 -2.96 14.67
N SER A 295 -3.54 -2.49 13.58
CA SER A 295 -3.12 -1.26 12.90
C SER A 295 -3.71 0.00 13.54
N SER A 296 -3.08 1.16 13.36
CA SER A 296 -3.66 2.46 13.78
C SER A 296 -4.99 2.80 13.11
N ARG A 297 -5.37 2.08 12.04
CA ARG A 297 -6.69 2.18 11.40
C ARG A 297 -7.71 1.19 11.96
N GLY A 298 -7.40 0.46 13.03
CA GLY A 298 -8.33 -0.47 13.67
C GLY A 298 -8.47 -1.82 12.98
N ASN A 299 -7.67 -2.14 11.97
CA ASN A 299 -7.68 -3.48 11.38
C ASN A 299 -6.87 -4.45 12.25
N LEU A 300 -7.41 -5.64 12.51
CA LEU A 300 -6.69 -6.77 13.09
C LEU A 300 -6.20 -7.70 11.99
N LYS A 301 -4.92 -8.05 12.05
CA LYS A 301 -4.25 -8.90 11.06
C LYS A 301 -3.59 -10.09 11.72
N SER A 302 -4.06 -11.30 11.43
CA SER A 302 -3.55 -12.53 12.03
C SER A 302 -2.09 -12.76 11.64
N MET A 303 -1.22 -12.94 12.63
CA MET A 303 0.20 -13.25 12.41
C MET A 303 0.42 -14.68 11.90
N ASN A 304 -0.53 -15.58 12.16
CA ASN A 304 -0.43 -17.00 11.85
C ASN A 304 -1.10 -17.39 10.53
N GLN A 305 -2.10 -16.62 10.10
CA GLN A 305 -2.89 -16.94 8.91
C GLN A 305 -2.55 -16.06 7.72
N HIS A 306 -1.30 -16.15 7.26
CA HIS A 306 -0.93 -15.47 6.01
C HIS A 306 -1.35 -14.01 5.99
N ARG A 307 -1.25 -13.32 7.13
CA ARG A 307 -1.54 -11.89 7.19
C ARG A 307 -3.01 -11.56 6.82
N ARG A 308 -3.95 -12.49 7.02
CA ARG A 308 -5.40 -12.27 6.88
C ARG A 308 -5.93 -11.26 7.90
N TYR A 309 -6.98 -10.56 7.52
CA TYR A 309 -7.69 -9.62 8.39
C TYR A 309 -8.83 -10.32 9.13
N VAL A 310 -9.34 -9.70 10.18
CA VAL A 310 -10.59 -10.13 10.83
C VAL A 310 -11.76 -9.40 10.19
N GLY A 311 -12.76 -10.15 9.72
CA GLY A 311 -14.02 -9.65 9.18
C GLY A 311 -15.22 -10.13 10.00
N VAL A 312 -16.43 -9.81 9.52
CA VAL A 312 -17.70 -10.24 10.10
C VAL A 312 -18.53 -10.92 9.01
N ARG A 313 -19.02 -12.13 9.27
CA ARG A 313 -19.91 -12.87 8.37
C ARG A 313 -21.36 -12.47 8.60
N ASP A 314 -22.24 -12.77 7.65
CA ASP A 314 -23.67 -12.42 7.69
C ASP A 314 -24.43 -13.00 8.90
N ASP A 315 -23.92 -14.08 9.49
CA ASP A 315 -24.45 -14.69 10.72
C ASP A 315 -23.79 -14.16 12.01
N ASN A 316 -23.15 -12.98 11.93
CA ASN A 316 -22.49 -12.29 13.04
C ASN A 316 -21.28 -13.01 13.64
N LEU A 317 -20.72 -14.03 12.99
CA LEU A 317 -19.44 -14.62 13.42
C LEU A 317 -18.23 -13.81 12.94
N LEU A 318 -17.20 -13.75 13.78
CA LEU A 318 -15.89 -13.26 13.38
C LEU A 318 -15.11 -14.34 12.63
N LEU A 319 -14.48 -13.95 11.53
CA LEU A 319 -13.70 -14.84 10.68
C LEU A 319 -12.49 -14.17 10.03
N ASP A 320 -11.54 -14.96 9.58
CA ASP A 320 -10.39 -14.48 8.81
C ASP A 320 -10.74 -14.24 7.33
N VAL A 321 -10.58 -12.99 6.87
CA VAL A 321 -10.80 -12.53 5.49
C VAL A 321 -9.49 -12.16 4.82
N SER A 322 -9.42 -12.26 3.49
CA SER A 322 -8.17 -12.03 2.74
C SER A 322 -7.89 -10.54 2.50
N MET A 323 -8.92 -9.75 2.21
CA MET A 323 -8.78 -8.38 1.73
C MET A 323 -9.11 -7.37 2.81
N ARG A 324 -8.43 -6.22 2.78
CA ARG A 324 -8.67 -5.13 3.73
C ARG A 324 -10.07 -4.54 3.58
N GLY A 325 -10.64 -4.54 2.38
CA GLY A 325 -11.99 -4.04 2.15
C GLY A 325 -13.11 -4.86 2.78
N ASP A 326 -12.85 -6.14 3.06
CA ASP A 326 -13.77 -7.06 3.74
C ASP A 326 -13.53 -7.10 5.25
N ALA A 327 -12.46 -6.44 5.73
CA ALA A 327 -12.07 -6.42 7.12
C ALA A 327 -13.00 -5.53 7.94
N ALA A 328 -13.27 -5.96 9.16
CA ALA A 328 -13.95 -5.14 10.14
C ALA A 328 -12.93 -4.23 10.84
N ARG A 329 -13.36 -3.00 11.12
CA ARG A 329 -12.60 -2.06 11.95
C ARG A 329 -13.00 -2.27 13.41
N VAL A 330 -11.97 -2.33 14.25
CA VAL A 330 -12.07 -2.69 15.66
C VAL A 330 -11.54 -1.55 16.53
N GLU A 331 -12.28 -1.27 17.60
CA GLU A 331 -11.95 -0.29 18.62
C GLU A 331 -11.94 -0.96 19.99
N PHE A 332 -11.01 -0.55 20.85
CA PHE A 332 -10.93 -1.04 22.23
C PHE A 332 -11.55 -0.02 23.15
N VAL A 333 -12.60 -0.43 23.86
CA VAL A 333 -13.32 0.38 24.84
C VAL A 333 -12.94 -0.13 26.22
N ALA A 334 -12.31 0.71 27.05
CA ALA A 334 -11.93 0.32 28.41
C ALA A 334 -13.18 -0.01 29.25
N CYS A 335 -13.07 -1.00 30.14
CA CYS A 335 -14.03 -1.18 31.22
C CYS A 335 -13.92 -0.03 32.23
N GLU A 336 -15.02 0.35 32.87
CA GLU A 336 -15.07 1.48 33.82
C GLU A 336 -14.04 1.34 34.94
N GLY A 337 -13.35 2.44 35.28
CA GLY A 337 -12.44 2.53 36.43
C GLY A 337 -11.00 2.03 36.21
N GLU A 338 -10.65 1.40 35.08
CA GLU A 338 -9.32 0.78 34.90
C GLU A 338 -8.26 1.62 34.15
N ALA A 339 -8.57 2.86 33.76
CA ALA A 339 -7.60 3.72 33.06
C ALA A 339 -7.78 5.21 33.41
N GLU A 340 -7.08 5.69 34.43
CA GLU A 340 -7.13 7.08 34.94
C GLU A 340 -6.70 8.18 33.93
N ALA A 341 -6.46 7.86 32.66
CA ALA A 341 -6.27 8.84 31.59
C ALA A 341 -6.60 8.24 30.21
N TYR A 342 -7.71 7.51 30.10
CA TYR A 342 -8.11 6.90 28.83
C TYR A 342 -8.60 7.96 27.83
N THR A 343 -7.79 8.22 26.80
CA THR A 343 -8.26 8.81 25.55
C THR A 343 -8.52 7.67 24.56
N PRO A 344 -9.77 7.44 24.14
CA PRO A 344 -10.08 6.44 23.13
C PRO A 344 -9.18 6.59 21.89
N PRO A 345 -8.51 5.52 21.44
CA PRO A 345 -7.73 5.57 20.21
C PRO A 345 -8.63 5.93 19.02
N ASP A 346 -8.42 7.10 18.45
CA ASP A 346 -9.18 7.53 17.28
C ASP A 346 -8.60 6.91 16.02
N ILE A 347 -9.17 5.76 15.63
CA ILE A 347 -8.74 5.02 14.44
C ILE A 347 -8.99 5.77 13.13
N HIS A 348 -9.76 6.86 13.15
CA HIS A 348 -10.05 7.70 11.98
C HIS A 348 -9.12 8.91 11.88
N GLN A 349 -8.33 9.21 12.91
CA GLN A 349 -7.52 10.43 12.99
C GLN A 349 -6.58 10.62 11.80
N VAL A 350 -5.85 9.57 11.40
CA VAL A 350 -4.90 9.62 10.28
C VAL A 350 -5.62 9.92 8.96
N THR A 351 -6.72 9.21 8.68
CA THR A 351 -7.49 9.39 7.43
C THR A 351 -8.21 10.73 7.37
N ARG A 352 -8.64 11.30 8.51
CA ARG A 352 -9.22 12.66 8.52
C ARG A 352 -8.16 13.75 8.29
N ALA A 353 -6.96 13.56 8.83
CA ALA A 353 -5.85 14.51 8.65
C ALA A 353 -5.28 14.47 7.22
N TYR A 354 -5.25 13.29 6.60
CA TYR A 354 -4.67 13.07 5.28
C TYR A 354 -5.71 12.55 4.28
N ASN A 355 -6.19 13.46 3.44
CA ASN A 355 -7.01 13.14 2.28
C ASN A 355 -6.16 13.39 1.02
N HIS A 356 -5.63 12.30 0.44
CA HIS A 356 -4.73 12.37 -0.72
C HIS A 356 -5.45 12.86 -1.98
N GLU A 357 -6.75 12.58 -2.14
CA GLU A 357 -7.55 12.99 -3.30
C GLU A 357 -7.74 14.51 -3.37
N LYS A 358 -7.99 15.17 -2.23
CA LYS A 358 -8.10 16.64 -2.15
C LYS A 358 -6.78 17.35 -2.46
N SER A 359 -5.65 16.65 -2.36
CA SER A 359 -4.30 17.20 -2.52
C SER A 359 -3.75 17.10 -3.95
N ILE A 360 -4.43 16.39 -4.86
CA ILE A 360 -3.99 16.17 -6.26
C ILE A 360 -3.91 17.49 -7.04
N GLN A 361 -4.82 18.43 -6.77
CA GLN A 361 -4.92 19.68 -7.54
C GLN A 361 -3.67 20.59 -7.43
N ASN A 362 -2.74 20.32 -6.50
CA ASN A 362 -1.63 21.23 -6.18
C ASN A 362 -0.22 20.66 -6.44
N THR A 363 -0.06 19.53 -7.14
CA THR A 363 1.25 18.85 -7.21
C THR A 363 1.67 18.55 -8.63
N GLU A 364 1.92 19.60 -9.41
CA GLU A 364 2.95 19.50 -10.44
C GLU A 364 4.27 19.90 -9.77
N SER A 365 5.24 18.97 -9.73
CA SER A 365 6.58 19.32 -9.25
C SER A 365 7.18 20.41 -10.14
N GLN A 366 8.04 21.26 -9.59
CA GLN A 366 8.72 22.29 -10.37
C GLN A 366 9.50 21.65 -11.54
N SER A 367 10.12 20.49 -11.31
CA SER A 367 10.80 19.70 -12.34
C SER A 367 9.90 19.24 -13.49
N MET A 368 8.63 18.90 -13.21
CA MET A 368 7.64 18.56 -14.23
C MET A 368 7.26 19.78 -15.06
N ARG A 369 7.12 20.94 -14.43
CA ARG A 369 6.86 22.20 -15.13
C ARG A 369 8.04 22.62 -16.00
N ASP A 370 9.26 22.51 -15.47
CA ASP A 370 10.49 22.85 -16.17
C ASP A 370 10.72 21.91 -17.37
N TYR A 371 10.44 20.61 -17.21
CA TYR A 371 10.50 19.66 -18.32
C TYR A 371 9.44 19.94 -19.39
N LYS A 372 8.18 20.16 -18.99
CA LYS A 372 7.11 20.55 -19.93
C LYS A 372 7.46 21.85 -20.65
N ALA A 373 8.03 22.83 -19.95
CA ALA A 373 8.50 24.07 -20.54
C ALA A 373 9.64 23.83 -21.55
N ALA A 374 10.61 22.95 -21.22
CA ALA A 374 11.69 22.60 -22.13
C ALA A 374 11.21 21.85 -23.39
N GLU A 375 10.23 20.95 -23.26
CA GLU A 375 9.61 20.26 -24.40
C GLU A 375 8.75 21.20 -25.25
N LEU A 376 8.05 22.16 -24.64
CA LEU A 376 7.34 23.23 -25.36
C LEU A 376 8.30 24.12 -26.17
N ILE A 377 9.50 24.38 -25.65
CA ILE A 377 10.55 25.13 -26.37
C ILE A 377 11.07 24.31 -27.57
N LYS A 378 11.24 22.99 -27.44
CA LYS A 378 11.66 22.11 -28.55
C LYS A 378 10.58 21.92 -29.62
N SER A 379 9.31 21.93 -29.24
CA SER A 379 8.17 21.72 -30.15
C SER A 379 7.61 23.02 -30.75
N SER A 380 8.10 24.18 -30.34
CA SER A 380 7.74 25.47 -30.93
C SER A 380 8.38 25.63 -32.32
N PRO A 381 7.60 25.81 -33.41
CA PRO A 381 8.15 26.04 -34.73
C PRO A 381 8.62 27.49 -34.82
N THR A 382 9.86 27.75 -34.43
CA THR A 382 10.50 29.02 -34.79
C THR A 382 11.15 28.83 -36.15
N SER A 383 10.50 29.36 -37.18
CA SER A 383 11.10 29.77 -38.45
C SER A 383 12.41 30.54 -38.17
N SER A 384 13.49 30.42 -38.92
CA SER A 384 13.51 30.54 -40.38
C SER A 384 14.81 30.00 -40.94
N ASN A 385 14.71 29.30 -42.07
CA ASN A 385 15.78 29.20 -43.06
C ASN A 385 16.38 30.58 -43.36
N THR A 386 17.70 30.70 -43.25
CA THR A 386 18.46 31.67 -44.03
C THR A 386 19.52 30.93 -44.82
N THR A 387 19.13 30.55 -46.04
CA THR A 387 20.04 30.34 -47.16
C THR A 387 20.63 31.71 -47.56
N PRO A 388 21.95 31.84 -47.79
CA PRO A 388 22.52 33.04 -48.35
C PRO A 388 22.44 33.00 -49.88
N THR A 389 21.94 34.06 -50.52
CA THR A 389 22.15 34.29 -51.96
C THR A 389 22.30 35.79 -52.25
N ASP A 390 23.53 36.13 -52.65
CA ASP A 390 24.04 37.17 -53.56
C ASP A 390 23.27 38.47 -53.90
N ALA A 391 23.98 39.59 -53.73
CA ALA A 391 24.31 40.64 -54.74
C ALA A 391 24.81 41.92 -53.99
N GLY A 392 25.84 42.67 -54.38
CA GLY A 392 26.75 42.65 -55.53
C GLY A 392 27.86 43.71 -55.43
N ALA A 393 28.89 43.51 -56.26
CA ALA A 393 29.84 44.42 -56.91
C ALA A 393 30.44 45.66 -56.17
N ALA A 394 31.78 45.64 -56.02
CA ALA A 394 32.65 46.74 -56.45
C ALA A 394 34.11 46.27 -56.69
N VAL A 395 34.64 46.75 -57.81
CA VAL A 395 35.92 46.53 -58.51
C VAL A 395 37.19 46.86 -57.70
N GLY A 396 38.29 46.11 -57.91
CA GLY A 396 39.64 46.62 -57.64
C GLY A 396 40.82 45.63 -57.59
N VAL A 397 41.43 45.37 -58.76
CA VAL A 397 42.89 45.16 -59.00
C VAL A 397 43.60 43.87 -58.47
N LEU A 398 44.02 43.01 -59.41
CA LEU A 398 45.13 42.03 -59.33
C LEU A 398 46.47 42.73 -59.63
N PRO A 399 47.69 42.27 -59.20
CA PRO A 399 48.25 40.92 -59.50
C PRO A 399 49.30 40.40 -58.45
N PRO A 400 50.20 39.43 -58.75
CA PRO A 400 50.04 38.07 -59.28
C PRO A 400 50.64 36.96 -58.37
N LEU A 401 50.43 35.71 -58.84
CA LEU A 401 51.02 34.43 -58.44
C LEU A 401 52.44 34.43 -57.85
N LYS A 402 52.65 33.53 -56.86
CA LYS A 402 53.82 32.65 -56.81
C LYS A 402 53.45 31.23 -56.42
N GLU A 403 54.04 30.29 -57.15
CA GLU A 403 53.95 28.84 -57.06
C GLU A 403 54.61 28.27 -55.79
N LEU A 404 54.09 27.11 -55.38
CA LEU A 404 54.77 25.89 -54.90
C LEU A 404 56.12 26.05 -54.15
N VAL A 405 56.11 25.64 -52.88
CA VAL A 405 56.88 24.47 -52.37
C VAL A 405 56.01 23.74 -51.35
#